data_AF-A0A0F9T0Q9-F1
#
_entry.id   AF-A0A0F9T0Q9-F1
#
_cell.length_a   1.000
_cell.length_b   1.000
_cell.length_c   1.000
_cell.angle_alpha   90.00
_cell.angle_beta   90.00
_cell.angle_gamma   90.00
#
_symmetry.space_group_name_H-M   'P 1'
#
loop_
_entity.id
_entity.type
_entity.pdbx_description
1 polymer ?
#
loop_
_entity_poly.entity_id
_entity_poly.type
_entity_poly.pdbx_seq_one_letter_code
_entity_poly.pdbx_strand_id
1 'polypeptide(L)' 'MAKLIIENKYTTFTIQHRAACNTDENHWTGIWRDNLPKANQDAEKHRNDNKYHDVWIETKQTSVVKTLFTGI' A
#
# COMPACT_ATOMS: atom_id res chain seq x y z
N MET A 1 -13.34 0.68 -3.97
CA MET A 1 -13.09 -0.54 -3.19
C MET A 1 -12.69 -0.15 -1.78
N ALA A 2 -13.31 -0.75 -0.77
CA ALA A 2 -13.02 -0.51 0.64
C ALA A 2 -11.73 -1.22 1.08
N LYS A 3 -11.20 -0.83 2.23
CA LYS A 3 -10.04 -1.47 2.88
C LYS A 3 -10.26 -2.97 3.02
N LEU A 4 -9.32 -3.79 2.53
CA LEU A 4 -9.35 -5.24 2.76
C LEU A 4 -8.63 -5.56 4.08
N ILE A 5 -9.41 -5.86 5.11
CA ILE A 5 -8.94 -6.47 6.35
C ILE A 5 -9.46 -7.90 6.37
N ILE A 6 -8.56 -8.88 6.53
CA ILE A 6 -8.93 -10.27 6.81
C ILE A 6 -8.48 -10.55 8.23
N GLU A 7 -9.46 -10.79 9.11
CA GLU A 7 -9.22 -11.01 10.53
C GLU A 7 -9.58 -12.44 10.91
N ASN A 8 -8.71 -13.10 11.67
CA ASN A 8 -9.02 -14.33 12.37
C ASN A 8 -8.64 -14.21 13.86
N LYS A 9 -8.85 -15.30 14.61
CA LYS A 9 -8.58 -15.38 16.05
C LYS A 9 -7.12 -15.06 16.42
N TYR A 10 -6.17 -15.32 15.53
CA TYR A 10 -4.73 -15.30 15.78
C TYR A 10 -3.99 -14.22 14.99
N THR A 11 -4.59 -13.66 13.95
CA THR A 11 -3.89 -12.78 13.02
C THR A 11 -4.86 -11.81 12.36
N THR A 12 -4.39 -10.58 12.17
CA THR A 12 -5.03 -9.60 11.29
C THR A 12 -4.12 -9.36 10.10
N PHE A 13 -4.66 -9.54 8.90
CA PHE A 13 -3.99 -9.21 7.64
C PHE A 13 -4.54 -7.90 7.10
N THR A 14 -3.63 -7.02 6.72
CA THR A 14 -3.96 -5.77 6.04
C THR A 14 -3.20 -5.68 4.73
N ILE A 15 -3.90 -5.25 3.67
CA ILE A 15 -3.29 -4.94 2.38
C ILE A 15 -3.25 -3.42 2.25
N GLN A 16 -2.09 -2.90 1.85
CA GLN A 16 -1.90 -1.49 1.56
C GLN A 16 -1.28 -1.32 0.19
N HIS A 17 -1.62 -0.23 -0.48
CA HIS A 17 -1.16 0.12 -1.83
C HIS A 17 -0.53 1.50 -1.82
N ARG A 18 0.52 1.74 -2.60
CA ARG A 18 1.03 3.09 -2.84
C ARG A 18 1.44 3.25 -4.30
N ALA A 19 1.36 4.49 -4.80
CA ALA A 19 2.00 4.83 -6.06
C ALA A 19 3.52 4.87 -5.86
N ALA A 20 4.26 4.36 -6.84
CA ALA A 20 5.70 4.40 -6.89
C ALA A 20 6.16 4.71 -8.31
N CYS A 21 7.31 5.35 -8.43
CA CYS A 21 7.91 5.76 -9.68
C CYS A 21 9.41 5.55 -9.61
N ASN A 22 9.98 4.86 -10.61
CA ASN A 22 11.41 4.89 -10.85
C ASN A 22 11.68 5.97 -11.88
N THR A 23 12.65 6.82 -11.59
CA THR A 23 13.42 7.48 -12.64
C THR A 23 14.86 7.00 -12.53
N ASP A 24 15.63 7.20 -13.61
CA ASP A 24 17.05 6.82 -13.68
C ASP A 24 17.90 7.45 -12.54
N GLU A 25 17.38 8.49 -11.89
CA GLU A 25 18.09 9.23 -10.84
C GLU A 25 17.39 9.22 -9.48
N ASN A 26 16.07 8.94 -9.38
CA ASN A 26 15.34 8.97 -8.11
C ASN A 26 14.09 8.07 -8.09
N HIS A 27 13.91 7.36 -6.97
CA HIS A 27 12.67 6.63 -6.68
C HIS A 27 11.71 7.54 -5.90
N TRP A 28 10.61 7.96 -6.52
CA TRP A 28 9.52 8.62 -5.80
C TRP A 28 8.50 7.59 -5.28
N THR A 29 8.14 7.69 -4.01
CA THR A 29 7.08 6.86 -3.42
C THR A 29 6.00 7.73 -2.79
N GLY A 30 4.74 7.44 -3.13
CA GLY A 30 3.57 8.02 -2.48
C GLY A 30 3.27 7.40 -1.10
N ILE A 31 2.18 7.86 -0.50
CA ILE A 31 1.71 7.40 0.81
C ILE A 31 1.04 6.03 0.69
N TRP A 32 1.25 5.14 1.66
CA TRP A 32 0.50 3.89 1.77
C TRP A 32 -0.99 4.16 2.04
N ARG A 33 -1.85 3.71 1.13
CA ARG A 33 -3.30 3.78 1.21
C ARG A 33 -3.87 2.40 1.48
N ASP A 34 -4.90 2.36 2.32
CA ASP A 34 -5.68 1.15 2.56
C ASP A 34 -6.61 0.79 1.39
N ASN A 35 -6.72 1.64 0.35
CA ASN A 35 -7.54 1.35 -0.81
C ASN A 35 -6.80 1.60 -2.13
N LEU A 36 -6.98 0.68 -3.07
CA LEU A 36 -6.37 0.71 -4.39
C LEU A 36 -6.82 1.92 -5.24
N PRO A 37 -8.11 2.31 -5.27
CA PRO A 37 -8.53 3.47 -6.09
C PRO A 37 -7.84 4.79 -5.72
N LYS A 38 -7.59 5.06 -4.43
CA LYS A 38 -6.85 6.24 -3.98
C LYS A 38 -5.38 6.15 -4.35
N ALA A 39 -4.76 4.98 -4.25
CA ALA A 39 -3.39 4.79 -4.71
C ALA A 39 -3.27 5.00 -6.24
N ASN A 40 -4.28 4.57 -7.01
CA ASN A 40 -4.37 4.86 -8.45
C ASN A 40 -4.55 6.35 -8.74
N GLN A 41 -5.37 7.07 -7.95
CA GLN A 41 -5.51 8.53 -8.07
C GLN A 41 -4.17 9.24 -7.78
N ASP A 42 -3.44 8.79 -6.76
CA ASP A 42 -2.11 9.32 -6.45
C ASP A 42 -1.13 9.06 -7.62
N ALA A 43 -1.18 7.87 -8.23
CA ALA A 43 -0.37 7.51 -9.39
C ALA A 43 -0.71 8.34 -10.64
N GLU A 44 -1.99 8.51 -10.94
CA GLU A 44 -2.48 9.31 -12.08
C GLU A 44 -2.10 10.78 -11.94
N LYS A 45 -2.23 11.33 -10.73
CA LYS A 45 -1.76 12.68 -10.42
C LYS A 45 -0.26 12.81 -10.70
N HIS A 46 0.54 11.86 -10.20
CA HIS A 46 2.00 11.90 -10.42
C HIS A 46 2.37 11.78 -11.91
N ARG A 47 1.67 10.93 -12.68
CA ARG A 47 1.85 10.81 -14.14
C ARG A 47 1.53 12.11 -14.86
N ASN A 48 0.47 12.80 -14.47
CA ASN A 48 0.08 14.08 -15.07
C ASN A 48 1.12 15.17 -14.81
N ASP A 49 1.70 15.17 -13.61
CA ASP A 49 2.76 16.10 -13.23
C ASP A 49 4.12 15.73 -13.88
N ASN A 50 4.34 14.45 -14.23
CA ASN A 50 5.60 13.92 -14.75
C ASN A 50 5.39 12.91 -15.89
N LYS A 51 5.15 13.41 -17.11
CA LYS A 51 4.69 12.63 -18.28
C LYS A 51 5.59 11.49 -18.75
N TYR A 52 6.85 11.41 -18.30
CA TYR A 52 7.84 10.44 -18.76
C TYR A 52 8.26 9.43 -17.69
N HIS A 53 7.55 9.40 -16.57
CA HIS A 53 7.88 8.53 -15.46
C HIS A 53 7.13 7.20 -15.55
N ASP A 54 7.84 6.09 -15.34
CA ASP A 54 7.22 4.79 -15.15
C ASP A 54 6.61 4.73 -13.75
N VAL A 55 5.30 4.94 -13.68
CA VAL A 55 4.55 4.91 -12.42
C VAL A 55 3.77 3.61 -12.29
N TRP A 56 3.96 2.88 -11.21
CA TRP A 56 3.24 1.64 -10.89
C TRP A 56 2.67 1.67 -9.47
N ILE A 57 1.91 0.63 -9.13
CA ILE A 57 1.36 0.45 -7.79
C ILE A 57 2.14 -0.63 -7.06
N GLU A 58 2.77 -0.24 -5.97
CA GLU A 58 3.31 -1.20 -5.00
C GLU A 58 2.20 -1.65 -4.05
N THR A 59 2.21 -2.93 -3.72
CA THR A 59 1.30 -3.51 -2.73
C THR A 59 2.13 -4.20 -1.66
N LYS A 60 1.79 -3.95 -0.39
CA LYS A 60 2.36 -4.69 0.73
C LYS A 60 1.25 -5.35 1.53
N GLN A 61 1.59 -6.49 2.11
CA GLN A 61 0.78 -7.19 3.09
C GLN A 61 1.45 -7.04 4.46
N THR A 62 0.68 -6.66 5.46
CA THR A 62 1.14 -6.65 6.86
C THR A 62 0.33 -7.65 7.65
N SER A 63 1.00 -8.52 8.40
CA SER A 63 0.37 -9.47 9.31
C SER A 63 0.74 -9.10 10.75
N VAL A 64 -0.28 -8.90 11.59
CA VAL A 64 -0.08 -8.74 13.03
C VAL A 64 -0.56 -10.00 13.72
N VAL A 65 0.36 -10.72 14.37
CA VAL A 65 0.02 -11.88 15.21
C VAL A 65 -0.57 -11.35 16.52
N LYS A 66 -1.77 -11.80 16.85
CA LYS A 66 -2.40 -11.53 18.14
C LYS A 66 -1.76 -12.46 19.16
N THR A 67 -0.76 -11.98 19.89
CA THR A 67 -0.18 -12.74 21.00
C THR A 67 -1.26 -12.91 22.07
N LEU A 68 -1.78 -14.12 22.20
CA LEU A 68 -2.59 -14.49 23.35
C LEU A 68 -1.64 -14.60 24.54
N PHE A 69 -1.50 -13.54 25.32
CA PHE A 69 -0.98 -13.66 26.68
C PHE A 69 -2.00 -14.46 27.49
N THR A 70 -1.93 -15.78 27.42
CA THR A 70 -2.48 -16.64 28.48
C THR A 70 -1.49 -16.58 29.62
N GLY A 71 -1.81 -15.77 30.63
CA GLY A 71 -1.04 -15.70 31.87
C GLY A 71 -0.82 -17.11 32.44
N ILE A 72 0.42 -17.39 32.82
CA ILE A 72 0.79 -18.51 33.70
C ILE A 72 0.77 -17.99 35.13
#